data_AF-A0AAN4KLH0-F1
#
_entry.id   AF-A0AAN4KLH0-F1
#
_cell.length_a   1.000
_cell.length_b   1.000
_cell.length_c   1.000
_cell.angle_alpha   90.00
_cell.angle_beta   90.00
_cell.angle_gamma   90.00
#
_symmetry.space_group_name_H-M   'P 1'
#
loop_
_entity.id
_entity.type
_entity.pdbx_description
1 polymer ?
#
loop_
_entity_poly.entity_id
_entity_poly.type
_entity_poly.pdbx_seq_one_letter_code
_entity_poly.pdbx_strand_id
1 'polypeptide(L)'
;MILGTIADTPNTPPLFFLFTITSVNDFLVTVTDGTTTFVVNISDVTGVGFLPPGPPITLLPPVDVGCECECRERPIRQLLDVFIGSTVSLLASNGSIAADFNVEQTGLGIVLGTLPINPTTTVRFAISTCKITAVNITPATI
;
A
#
# COMPACT_ATOMS: atom_id res chain seq x y z
N MET A 1 -10.65 4.75 -7.75
CA MET A 1 -9.49 4.20 -7.02
C MET A 1 -9.43 4.84 -5.65
N ILE A 2 -8.69 4.26 -4.70
CA ILE A 2 -8.51 4.80 -3.35
C ILE A 2 -7.04 5.18 -3.21
N LEU A 3 -6.73 6.39 -2.77
CA LEU A 3 -5.34 6.81 -2.51
C LEU A 3 -5.20 7.21 -1.04
N GLY A 4 -4.41 6.43 -0.30
CA GLY A 4 -4.11 6.67 1.10
C GLY A 4 -2.83 7.48 1.26
N THR A 5 -2.83 8.45 2.17
CA THR A 5 -1.72 9.35 2.46
C THR A 5 -1.42 9.42 3.95
N ILE A 6 -0.29 10.00 4.32
CA ILE A 6 0.05 10.26 5.72
C ILE A 6 -0.91 11.23 6.42
N ALA A 7 -1.67 12.03 5.66
CA ALA A 7 -2.62 13.00 6.21
C ALA A 7 -3.98 12.37 6.58
N ASP A 8 -4.24 11.13 6.14
CA ASP A 8 -5.49 10.46 6.46
C ASP A 8 -5.57 10.11 7.94
N THR A 9 -6.76 10.32 8.51
CA THR A 9 -7.02 9.95 9.91
C THR A 9 -7.26 8.43 10.01
N PRO A 10 -6.65 7.74 10.97
CA PRO A 10 -6.90 6.31 11.19
C PRO A 10 -8.39 6.01 11.38
N ASN A 11 -8.85 4.87 10.84
CA ASN A 11 -10.25 4.40 10.92
C ASN A 11 -11.29 5.30 10.22
N THR A 12 -10.84 6.22 9.36
CA THR A 12 -11.72 7.01 8.50
C THR A 12 -11.45 6.69 7.03
N PRO A 13 -12.44 6.83 6.12
CA PRO A 13 -12.18 6.77 4.70
C PRO A 13 -11.07 7.76 4.30
N PRO A 14 -10.14 7.37 3.41
CA PRO A 14 -9.12 8.29 2.92
C PRO A 14 -9.73 9.55 2.29
N LEU A 15 -9.02 10.66 2.37
CA LEU A 15 -9.42 11.92 1.74
C LEU A 15 -9.64 11.75 0.23
N PHE A 16 -8.85 10.91 -0.42
CA PHE A 16 -8.92 10.61 -1.85
C PHE A 16 -9.63 9.28 -2.12
N PHE A 17 -10.89 9.19 -1.72
CA PHE A 17 -11.75 8.04 -1.96
C PHE A 17 -12.56 8.19 -3.26
N LEU A 18 -12.49 7.20 -4.16
CA LEU A 18 -13.06 7.23 -5.52
C LEU A 18 -12.45 8.26 -6.47
N PHE A 19 -11.16 8.58 -6.27
CA PHE A 19 -10.39 9.41 -7.18
C PHE A 19 -9.71 8.60 -8.29
N THR A 20 -9.27 9.30 -9.34
CA THR A 20 -8.48 8.78 -10.46
C THR A 20 -7.16 9.53 -10.57
N ILE A 21 -6.06 8.80 -10.71
CA ILE A 21 -4.74 9.38 -11.02
C ILE A 21 -4.74 9.76 -12.50
N THR A 22 -4.49 11.03 -12.80
CA THR A 22 -4.43 11.54 -14.17
C THR A 22 -2.99 11.69 -14.66
N SER A 23 -2.04 11.88 -13.76
CA SER A 23 -0.62 11.95 -14.08
C SER A 23 0.26 11.64 -12.88
N VAL A 24 1.47 11.16 -13.17
CA VAL A 24 2.58 11.01 -12.22
C VAL A 24 3.80 11.68 -12.86
N ASN A 25 4.36 12.70 -12.21
CA ASN A 25 5.52 13.44 -12.71
C ASN A 25 6.35 13.96 -11.54
N ASP A 26 7.65 13.70 -11.56
CA ASP A 26 8.65 14.19 -10.60
C ASP A 26 8.18 14.16 -9.13
N PHE A 27 7.93 12.95 -8.62
CA PHE A 27 7.43 12.71 -7.26
C PHE A 27 6.07 13.33 -6.93
N LEU A 28 5.32 13.84 -7.92
CA LEU A 28 3.97 14.34 -7.75
C LEU A 28 2.97 13.45 -8.48
N VAL A 29 1.83 13.23 -7.85
CA VAL A 29 0.67 12.51 -8.41
C VAL A 29 -0.49 13.49 -8.47
N THR A 30 -1.05 13.66 -9.65
CA THR A 30 -2.28 14.44 -9.83
C THR A 30 -3.47 13.50 -9.77
N VAL A 31 -4.43 13.81 -8.91
CA VAL A 31 -5.68 13.05 -8.73
C VAL A 31 -6.90 13.92 -8.92
N THR A 32 -7.99 13.34 -9.43
CA THR A 32 -9.29 14.02 -9.59
C THR A 32 -10.47 13.08 -9.35
N ASP A 33 -11.58 13.63 -8.88
CA ASP A 33 -12.91 13.01 -8.84
C ASP A 33 -13.81 13.45 -10.02
N GLY A 34 -13.26 14.20 -10.98
CA GLY A 34 -13.98 14.80 -12.10
C GLY A 34 -14.49 16.23 -11.84
N THR A 35 -14.46 16.70 -10.59
CA THR A 35 -14.87 18.06 -10.19
C THR A 35 -13.70 18.84 -9.58
N THR A 36 -12.96 18.20 -8.68
CA THR A 36 -11.81 18.75 -7.96
C THR A 36 -10.53 18.06 -8.39
N THR A 37 -9.42 18.78 -8.38
CA THR A 37 -8.09 18.23 -8.72
C THR A 37 -7.12 18.57 -7.61
N PHE A 38 -6.35 17.57 -7.18
CA PHE A 38 -5.31 17.72 -6.17
C PHE A 38 -3.98 17.20 -6.71
N VAL A 39 -2.90 17.78 -6.21
CA VAL A 39 -1.54 17.33 -6.45
C VAL A 39 -0.98 16.83 -5.12
N VAL A 40 -0.59 15.57 -5.08
CA VAL A 40 -0.13 14.86 -3.89
C VAL A 40 1.32 14.46 -4.09
N ASN A 41 2.16 14.65 -3.07
CA ASN A 41 3.53 14.16 -3.11
C ASN A 41 3.54 12.62 -2.97
N ILE A 42 4.26 11.92 -3.84
CA ILE A 42 4.47 10.47 -3.77
C ILE A 42 5.07 10.08 -2.43
N SER A 43 5.94 10.92 -1.86
CA SER A 43 6.52 10.67 -0.54
C SER A 43 5.47 10.60 0.55
N ASP A 44 4.29 11.18 0.35
CA ASP A 44 3.20 11.21 1.34
C ASP A 44 2.16 10.13 1.08
N VAL A 45 2.24 9.41 -0.05
CA VAL A 45 1.37 8.29 -0.37
C VAL A 45 1.77 7.08 0.46
N THR A 46 0.80 6.56 1.22
CA THR A 46 0.93 5.32 2.00
C THR A 46 0.62 4.10 1.15
N GLY A 47 -0.40 4.19 0.30
CA GLY A 47 -0.77 3.11 -0.59
C GLY A 47 -1.91 3.49 -1.54
N VAL A 48 -2.13 2.64 -2.53
CA VAL A 48 -3.14 2.81 -3.56
C VAL A 48 -3.99 1.55 -3.66
N GLY A 49 -5.31 1.74 -3.52
CA GLY A 49 -6.34 0.71 -3.61
C GLY A 49 -7.05 0.71 -4.95
N PHE A 50 -7.13 -0.46 -5.57
CA PHE A 50 -7.77 -0.70 -6.85
C PHE A 50 -9.08 -1.45 -6.63
N LEU A 51 -10.21 -0.79 -6.94
CA LEU A 51 -11.52 -1.42 -6.86
C LEU A 51 -11.62 -2.54 -7.90
N PRO A 52 -12.20 -3.72 -7.54
CA PRO A 52 -12.37 -4.82 -8.48
C PRO A 52 -13.10 -4.40 -9.76
N PRO A 53 -12.70 -4.90 -10.96
CA PRO A 53 -11.65 -5.90 -11.18
C PRO A 53 -10.21 -5.35 -11.11
N GLY A 54 -10.03 -4.02 -11.05
CA GLY A 54 -8.73 -3.35 -11.01
C GLY A 54 -7.86 -3.59 -12.26
N PRO A 55 -6.88 -2.74 -12.55
CA PRO A 55 -5.88 -3.05 -13.55
C PRO A 55 -4.94 -4.17 -13.06
N PRO A 56 -4.34 -4.97 -13.96
CA PRO A 56 -3.22 -5.83 -13.59
C PRO A 56 -2.04 -4.98 -13.11
N ILE A 57 -1.37 -5.44 -12.05
CA ILE A 57 -0.21 -4.77 -11.45
C ILE A 57 0.96 -5.73 -11.54
N THR A 58 2.04 -5.28 -12.16
CA THR A 58 3.30 -6.01 -12.23
C THR A 58 4.31 -5.25 -11.38
N LEU A 59 4.75 -5.86 -10.28
CA LEU A 59 5.80 -5.27 -9.45
C LEU A 59 7.16 -5.48 -10.09
N LEU A 60 8.00 -4.45 -10.01
CA LEU A 60 9.42 -4.62 -10.31
C LEU A 60 10.05 -5.51 -9.25
N PRO A 61 10.90 -6.47 -9.64
CA PRO A 61 11.58 -7.32 -8.69
C PRO A 61 12.47 -6.46 -7.77
N PRO A 62 12.72 -6.91 -6.52
CA PRO A 62 13.69 -6.25 -5.66
C PRO A 62 15.05 -6.23 -6.35
N VAL A 63 15.70 -5.07 -6.41
CA VAL A 63 17.01 -4.92 -7.04
C VAL A 63 18.04 -4.62 -5.97
N ASP A 64 19.02 -5.51 -5.81
CA ASP A 64 20.12 -5.38 -4.84
C ASP A 64 21.25 -4.46 -5.34
N VAL A 65 20.87 -3.33 -5.96
CA VAL A 65 21.81 -2.33 -6.52
C VAL A 65 21.79 -1.01 -5.74
N GLY A 66 21.35 -1.06 -4.48
CA GLY A 66 21.34 0.11 -3.57
C GLY A 66 20.17 1.08 -3.74
N CYS A 67 19.18 0.76 -4.59
CA CYS A 67 17.95 1.57 -4.72
C CYS A 67 16.94 1.32 -3.59
N GLU A 68 16.96 0.12 -3.00
CA GLU A 68 16.14 -0.20 -1.82
C GLU A 68 16.79 0.36 -0.56
N CYS A 69 16.02 1.03 0.30
CA CYS A 69 16.52 1.47 1.59
C CYS A 69 16.83 0.25 2.49
N GLU A 70 18.12 -0.10 2.61
CA GLU A 70 18.57 -1.32 3.29
C GLU A 70 18.12 -1.42 4.75
N CYS A 71 17.97 -0.29 5.43
CA CYS A 71 17.60 -0.25 6.85
C CYS A 71 16.09 -0.17 7.10
N ARG A 72 15.26 0.04 6.07
CA ARG A 72 13.83 0.30 6.24
C ARG A 72 12.93 -0.54 5.33
N GLU A 73 13.15 -0.46 4.02
CA GLU A 73 12.30 -1.15 3.04
C GLU A 73 12.66 -2.63 2.94
N ARG A 74 13.96 -2.94 2.86
CA ARG A 74 14.46 -4.31 2.69
C ARG A 74 14.03 -5.26 3.81
N PRO A 75 14.18 -4.93 5.10
CA PRO A 75 13.85 -5.87 6.17
C PRO A 75 12.35 -6.18 6.21
N ILE A 76 11.50 -5.16 6.02
CA ILE A 76 10.05 -5.33 5.96
C ILE A 76 9.65 -6.15 4.74
N ARG A 77 10.22 -5.87 3.57
CA ARG A 77 9.95 -6.64 2.36
C ARG A 77 10.33 -8.12 2.54
N GLN A 78 11.55 -8.40 3.01
CA GLN A 78 12.02 -9.77 3.23
C GLN A 78 11.17 -10.52 4.27
N LEU A 79 10.70 -9.82 5.31
CA LEU A 79 9.73 -10.38 6.23
C LEU A 79 8.43 -10.76 5.50
N LEU A 80 7.86 -9.85 4.71
CA LEU A 80 6.60 -10.07 3.99
C LEU A 80 6.73 -11.13 2.88
N ASP A 81 7.91 -11.33 2.31
CA ASP A 81 8.18 -12.44 1.36
C ASP A 81 7.88 -13.81 1.99
N VAL A 82 8.16 -13.98 3.29
CA VAL A 82 7.87 -15.22 4.02
C VAL A 82 6.36 -15.41 4.23
N PHE A 83 5.58 -14.33 4.22
CA PHE A 83 4.13 -14.34 4.44
C PHE A 83 3.31 -14.26 3.15
N ILE A 84 3.93 -14.39 1.97
CA ILE A 84 3.19 -14.50 0.71
C ILE A 84 2.19 -15.67 0.79
N GLY A 85 0.93 -15.40 0.49
CA GLY A 85 -0.19 -16.34 0.61
C GLY A 85 -0.81 -16.43 2.01
N SER A 86 -0.35 -15.60 2.96
CA SER A 86 -0.86 -15.52 4.33
C SER A 86 -1.41 -14.13 4.67
N THR A 87 -2.20 -14.05 5.73
CA THR A 87 -2.73 -12.78 6.26
C THR A 87 -1.86 -12.24 7.38
N VAL A 88 -1.65 -10.92 7.36
CA VAL A 88 -0.94 -10.16 8.40
C VAL A 88 -1.70 -8.87 8.70
N SER A 89 -1.34 -8.16 9.78
CA SER A 89 -1.80 -6.77 9.96
C SER A 89 -0.64 -5.79 9.81
N LEU A 90 -0.81 -4.79 8.96
CA LEU A 90 0.21 -3.78 8.67
C LEU A 90 -0.12 -2.49 9.40
N LEU A 91 0.80 -1.99 10.23
CA LEU A 91 0.70 -0.68 10.86
C LEU A 91 1.49 0.33 10.05
N ALA A 92 0.83 1.36 9.53
CA ALA A 92 1.45 2.46 8.81
C ALA A 92 1.95 3.57 9.74
N SER A 93 2.86 4.42 9.25
CA SER A 93 3.48 5.50 10.02
C SER A 93 2.52 6.58 10.52
N ASN A 94 1.35 6.74 9.89
CA ASN A 94 0.30 7.64 10.36
C ASN A 94 -0.65 7.01 11.39
N GLY A 95 -0.38 5.77 11.82
CA GLY A 95 -1.20 5.03 12.78
C GLY A 95 -2.35 4.23 12.15
N SER A 96 -2.54 4.29 10.83
CA SER A 96 -3.53 3.46 10.14
C SER A 96 -3.14 1.98 10.16
N ILE A 97 -4.15 1.11 10.26
CA ILE A 97 -3.96 -0.34 10.32
C ILE A 97 -4.68 -0.99 9.13
N ALA A 98 -3.93 -1.74 8.31
CA ALA A 98 -4.49 -2.66 7.34
C ALA A 98 -4.59 -4.05 8.01
N ALA A 99 -5.71 -4.29 8.69
CA ALA A 99 -5.98 -5.55 9.37
C ALA A 99 -6.35 -6.65 8.37
N ASP A 100 -5.93 -7.89 8.64
CA ASP A 100 -6.20 -9.06 7.78
C ASP A 100 -5.77 -8.88 6.32
N PHE A 101 -4.66 -8.16 6.10
CA PHE A 101 -4.08 -7.95 4.79
C PHE A 101 -3.47 -9.26 4.28
N ASN A 102 -4.03 -9.79 3.19
CA ASN A 102 -3.50 -10.98 2.51
C ASN A 102 -2.34 -10.57 1.59
N VAL A 103 -1.14 -11.05 1.88
CA VAL A 103 0.06 -10.72 1.11
C VAL A 103 0.08 -11.56 -0.17
N GLU A 104 0.10 -10.91 -1.33
CA GLU A 104 0.11 -11.60 -2.63
C GLU A 104 1.49 -11.57 -3.28
N GLN A 105 2.17 -10.44 -3.16
CA GLN A 105 3.47 -10.22 -3.79
C GLN A 105 4.21 -9.10 -3.08
N THR A 106 5.54 -9.15 -3.06
CA THR A 106 6.36 -7.99 -2.75
C THR A 106 7.22 -7.61 -3.97
N GLY A 107 7.66 -6.36 -4.00
CA GLY A 107 8.58 -5.84 -5.01
C GLY A 107 9.42 -4.72 -4.43
N LEU A 108 10.10 -3.96 -5.29
CA LEU A 108 10.92 -2.84 -4.84
C LEU A 108 10.05 -1.78 -4.13
N GLY A 109 10.18 -1.67 -2.81
CA GLY A 109 9.49 -0.66 -1.99
C GLY A 109 7.98 -0.85 -1.82
N ILE A 110 7.40 -1.96 -2.32
CA ILE A 110 5.94 -2.17 -2.37
C ILE A 110 5.58 -3.58 -1.90
N VAL A 111 4.51 -3.69 -1.11
CA VAL A 111 3.76 -4.92 -0.90
C VAL A 111 2.40 -4.80 -1.58
N LEU A 112 2.05 -5.82 -2.37
CA LEU A 112 0.77 -5.95 -3.04
C LEU A 112 -0.04 -7.05 -2.36
N GLY A 113 -1.32 -6.80 -2.17
CA GLY A 113 -2.20 -7.73 -1.50
C GLY A 113 -3.65 -7.30 -1.50
N THR A 114 -4.46 -8.02 -0.76
CA THR A 114 -5.89 -7.79 -0.65
C THR A 114 -6.28 -7.44 0.79
N LEU A 115 -7.13 -6.42 0.93
CA LEU A 115 -7.61 -5.90 2.20
C LEU A 115 -9.14 -5.88 2.21
N PRO A 116 -9.80 -6.56 3.17
CA PRO A 116 -11.23 -6.38 3.39
C PRO A 116 -11.50 -4.97 3.95
N ILE A 117 -12.16 -4.12 3.17
CA ILE A 117 -12.54 -2.76 3.63
C ILE A 117 -13.95 -2.72 4.23
N ASN A 118 -14.75 -3.75 3.95
CA ASN A 118 -16.04 -4.03 4.60
C ASN A 118 -16.39 -5.53 4.39
N PRO A 119 -17.45 -6.06 5.03
CA PRO A 119 -17.76 -7.50 4.99
C PRO A 119 -18.03 -8.08 3.60
N THR A 120 -18.32 -7.25 2.61
CA THR A 120 -18.66 -7.70 1.25
C THR A 120 -17.66 -7.23 0.20
N THR A 121 -16.68 -6.40 0.58
CA THR A 121 -15.77 -5.73 -0.35
C THR A 121 -14.34 -5.92 0.08
N THR A 122 -13.60 -6.66 -0.75
CA THR A 122 -12.15 -6.78 -0.69
C THR A 122 -11.55 -5.92 -1.81
N VAL A 123 -10.57 -5.10 -1.45
CA VAL A 123 -9.86 -4.22 -2.40
C VAL A 123 -8.41 -4.64 -2.48
N ARG A 124 -7.86 -4.62 -3.69
CA ARG A 124 -6.44 -4.91 -3.90
C ARG A 124 -5.64 -3.64 -3.66
N PHE A 125 -4.68 -3.68 -2.75
CA PHE A 125 -3.86 -2.53 -2.35
C PHE A 125 -2.39 -2.77 -2.66
N ALA A 126 -1.74 -1.75 -3.23
CA ALA A 126 -0.30 -1.62 -3.26
C ALA A 126 0.11 -0.65 -2.14
N ILE A 127 0.82 -1.13 -1.13
CA ILE A 127 1.23 -0.36 0.05
C ILE A 127 2.75 -0.17 0.01
N SER A 128 3.20 1.05 0.29
CA SER A 128 4.62 1.36 0.38
C SER A 128 5.24 0.72 1.62
N THR A 129 6.28 -0.10 1.44
CA THR A 129 6.98 -0.75 2.56
C THR A 129 7.73 0.26 3.42
N CYS A 130 8.12 1.42 2.86
CA CYS A 130 8.75 2.48 3.64
C CYS A 130 7.78 3.15 4.62
N LYS A 131 6.47 3.01 4.39
CA LYS A 131 5.41 3.56 5.24
C LYS A 131 4.92 2.58 6.30
N ILE A 132 5.32 1.31 6.23
CA ILE A 132 5.01 0.30 7.23
C ILE A 132 5.99 0.45 8.40
N THR A 133 5.44 0.58 9.61
CA THR A 133 6.19 0.70 10.87
C THR A 133 6.25 -0.63 11.62
N ALA A 134 5.18 -1.43 11.53
CA ALA A 134 5.14 -2.74 12.15
C ALA A 134 4.28 -3.71 11.34
N VAL A 135 4.62 -4.99 11.43
CA VAL A 135 3.83 -6.10 10.91
C VAL A 135 3.44 -6.97 12.10
N ASN A 136 2.15 -7.03 12.40
CA ASN A 136 1.63 -7.98 13.36
C ASN A 136 1.39 -9.30 12.62
N ILE A 137 2.20 -10.28 12.97
CA ILE A 137 2.14 -11.64 12.46
C ILE A 137 1.44 -12.50 13.51
N THR A 138 0.32 -13.12 13.14
CA THR A 138 -0.18 -14.25 13.91
C THR A 138 0.84 -15.37 13.69
N PRO A 139 1.37 -16.04 14.73
CA PRO A 139 2.30 -17.14 14.53
C PRO A 139 1.65 -18.16 13.59
N ALA A 140 2.20 -18.32 12.38
CA ALA A 140 1.89 -19.49 11.59
C ALA A 140 2.34 -20.68 12.45
N THR A 141 1.43 -21.61 12.72
CA THR A 141 1.79 -22.88 13.34
C THR A 141 2.85 -23.52 12.45
N ILE A 142 4.11 -23.44 12.87
CA ILE A 142 5.26 -24.15 12.29
C ILE A 142 5.15 -25.63 12.64
#